data_AF-A8XRQ3-F1
#
_entry.id   AF-A8XRQ3-F1
#
_cell.length_a   1.000
_cell.length_b   1.000
_cell.length_c   1.000
_cell.angle_alpha   90.00
_cell.angle_beta   90.00
_cell.angle_gamma   90.00
#
_symmetry.space_group_name_H-M   'P 1'
#
loop_
_entity.id
_entity.type
_entity.pdbx_description
1 polymer ?
#
loop_
_entity_poly.entity_id
_entity_poly.type
_entity_poly.pdbx_seq_one_letter_code
_entity_poly.pdbx_strand_id
1 'polypeptide(L)'
;MQILLLALCISSTLADCPAAWKTFLNSEMEENTANGCEADWKFVNRPSTSILAQVPESSGSLWTGLRRTKKCIGQKITATCTNLTSFEWTDGSSTGTDGFVFQAGQPDNKNLDQNCALFLASKTPTVVANKGTYYAASYEDTGCEVGEFSEAHLPRKILGHVCGKKASK
;
A
#
# COMPACT_ATOMS: atom_id res chain seq x y z
N MET A 1 -12.26 15.17 7.21
CA MET A 1 -11.36 14.57 8.22
C MET A 1 -9.90 15.02 8.09
N GLN A 2 -9.38 15.22 6.87
CA GLN A 2 -8.01 15.75 6.62
C GLN A 2 -7.72 17.14 7.26
N ILE A 3 -8.73 18.01 7.35
CA ILE A 3 -8.59 19.38 7.88
C ILE A 3 -8.42 19.40 9.41
N LEU A 4 -8.92 18.39 10.14
CA LEU A 4 -8.81 18.34 11.60
C LEU A 4 -7.41 17.93 12.07
N LEU A 5 -6.69 17.10 11.29
CA LEU A 5 -5.34 16.64 11.63
C LEU A 5 -4.27 17.71 11.41
N LEU A 6 -4.43 18.57 10.39
CA LEU A 6 -3.57 19.75 10.21
C LEU A 6 -3.73 20.77 11.35
N ALA A 7 -4.93 20.88 11.94
CA ALA A 7 -5.17 21.77 13.08
C ALA A 7 -4.53 21.26 14.39
N LEU A 8 -4.48 19.93 14.59
CA LEU A 8 -3.85 19.32 15.77
C LEU A 8 -2.33 19.53 15.82
N CYS A 9 -1.66 19.63 14.67
CA CYS A 9 -0.20 19.85 14.60
C CYS A 9 0.22 21.30 14.84
N ILE A 10 -0.66 22.29 14.63
CA ILE A 10 -0.31 23.71 14.76
C ILE A 10 -0.50 24.21 16.21
N SER A 11 -1.35 23.56 17.02
CA SER A 11 -1.71 24.03 18.36
C SER A 11 -1.06 23.29 19.53
N SER A 12 -0.36 22.17 19.32
CA SER A 12 0.29 21.43 20.41
C SER A 12 1.80 21.50 20.32
N THR A 13 2.42 22.14 21.31
CA THR A 13 3.85 22.04 21.65
C THR A 13 4.24 20.64 22.18
N LEU A 14 3.63 19.58 21.65
CA LEU A 14 3.90 18.20 22.02
C LEU A 14 4.80 17.57 20.96
N ALA A 15 5.91 17.05 21.44
CA ALA A 15 7.00 16.47 20.70
C ALA A 15 6.57 15.39 19.68
N ASP A 16 7.29 15.36 18.57
CA ASP A 16 7.33 14.30 17.55
C ASP A 16 6.13 14.13 16.62
N CYS A 17 5.79 15.21 15.88
CA CYS A 17 4.98 15.12 14.66
C CYS A 17 5.38 13.96 13.72
N PRO A 18 6.67 13.67 13.48
CA PRO A 18 7.06 12.51 12.66
C PRO A 18 6.60 11.16 13.24
N ALA A 19 6.65 10.98 14.56
CA ALA A 19 6.23 9.75 15.23
C ALA A 19 4.70 9.60 15.22
N ALA A 20 3.97 10.68 15.46
CA ALA A 20 2.50 10.68 15.36
C ALA A 20 2.04 10.38 13.93
N TRP A 21 2.68 10.99 12.94
CA TRP A 21 2.42 10.73 11.53
C TRP A 21 2.71 9.28 11.12
N LYS A 22 3.88 8.75 11.52
CA LYS A 22 4.24 7.34 11.29
C LYS A 22 3.23 6.39 11.93
N THR A 23 2.81 6.66 13.16
CA THR A 23 1.79 5.87 13.87
C THR A 23 0.46 5.86 13.11
N PHE A 24 0.01 7.04 12.66
CA PHE A 24 -1.20 7.15 11.85
C PHE A 24 -1.10 6.31 10.58
N LEU A 25 -0.05 6.47 9.78
CA LEU A 25 0.10 5.73 8.53
C LEU A 25 0.27 4.21 8.71
N ASN A 26 0.90 3.79 9.80
CA ASN A 26 0.97 2.36 10.15
C ASN A 26 -0.43 1.80 10.47
N SER A 27 -1.29 2.60 11.11
CA SER A 27 -2.68 2.18 11.40
C SER A 27 -3.53 1.98 10.14
N GLU A 28 -3.20 2.69 9.05
CA GLU A 28 -3.87 2.55 7.75
C GLU A 28 -3.59 1.19 7.08
N MET A 29 -2.55 0.46 7.48
CA MET A 29 -2.20 -0.84 6.90
C MET A 29 -3.06 -2.00 7.43
N GLU A 30 -3.80 -1.77 8.52
CA GLU A 30 -4.69 -2.77 9.11
C GLU A 30 -6.14 -2.39 8.86
N GLU A 31 -6.95 -3.34 8.40
CA GLU A 31 -8.37 -3.09 8.19
C GLU A 31 -9.08 -2.91 9.54
N ASN A 32 -9.70 -1.75 9.76
CA ASN A 32 -10.40 -1.44 11.00
C ASN A 32 -11.48 -0.38 10.77
N THR A 33 -12.64 -0.49 11.40
CA THR A 33 -13.63 0.60 11.45
C THR A 33 -13.07 1.96 11.91
N ALA A 34 -11.98 1.96 12.69
CA ALA A 34 -11.30 3.16 13.14
C ALA A 34 -10.51 3.89 12.03
N ASN A 35 -10.09 3.19 10.95
CA ASN A 35 -9.37 3.81 9.84
C ASN A 35 -10.30 4.29 8.71
N GLY A 36 -11.61 4.00 8.80
CA GLY A 36 -12.61 4.46 7.82
C GLY A 36 -13.16 3.36 6.90
N CYS A 37 -12.70 2.12 7.00
CA CYS A 37 -13.40 0.98 6.41
C CYS A 37 -14.68 0.71 7.20
N GLU A 38 -15.87 0.85 6.60
CA GLU A 38 -17.12 0.49 7.31
C GLU A 38 -17.10 -1.00 7.72
N ALA A 39 -17.93 -1.41 8.68
CA ALA A 39 -17.86 -2.74 9.31
C ALA A 39 -17.90 -3.95 8.34
N ASP A 40 -18.39 -3.76 7.11
CA ASP A 40 -18.45 -4.78 6.05
C ASP A 40 -17.48 -4.54 4.87
N TRP A 41 -16.73 -3.44 4.90
CA TRP A 41 -15.77 -3.11 3.86
C TRP A 41 -14.42 -3.73 4.22
N LYS A 42 -13.87 -4.47 3.26
CA LYS A 42 -12.56 -5.14 3.37
C LYS A 42 -11.55 -4.40 2.50
N PHE A 43 -10.26 -4.60 2.67
CA PHE A 43 -9.32 -4.04 1.69
C PHE A 43 -9.63 -4.48 0.25
N VAL A 44 -9.53 -3.57 -0.72
CA VAL A 44 -9.91 -3.88 -2.12
C VAL A 44 -8.91 -4.83 -2.75
N ASN A 45 -9.43 -5.99 -3.14
CA ASN A 45 -8.81 -6.86 -4.11
C ASN A 45 -8.92 -6.27 -5.54
N ARG A 46 -7.81 -6.28 -6.30
CA ARG A 46 -7.72 -5.78 -7.69
C ARG A 46 -8.19 -4.32 -7.83
N PRO A 47 -7.45 -3.35 -7.27
CA PRO A 47 -7.72 -1.93 -7.53
C PRO A 47 -7.78 -1.67 -9.03
N SER A 48 -8.93 -1.16 -9.49
CA SER A 48 -9.11 -0.81 -10.90
C SER A 48 -8.52 0.56 -11.20
N THR A 49 -8.36 0.93 -12.47
CA THR A 49 -7.92 2.29 -12.84
C THR A 49 -8.84 3.39 -12.31
N SER A 50 -10.11 3.08 -11.96
CA SER A 50 -11.01 4.03 -11.31
C SER A 50 -10.47 4.54 -9.98
N ILE A 51 -9.65 3.74 -9.29
CA ILE A 51 -9.05 4.16 -8.03
C ILE A 51 -8.03 5.27 -8.24
N LEU A 52 -7.34 5.26 -9.38
CA LEU A 52 -6.37 6.28 -9.74
C LEU A 52 -7.05 7.65 -9.86
N ALA A 53 -8.32 7.68 -10.27
CA ALA A 53 -9.12 8.89 -10.34
C ALA A 53 -9.58 9.39 -8.96
N GLN A 54 -9.63 8.51 -7.95
CA GLN A 54 -10.03 8.89 -6.58
C GLN A 54 -8.88 9.46 -5.75
N VAL A 55 -7.63 9.31 -6.22
CA VAL A 55 -6.47 9.88 -5.55
C VAL A 55 -6.41 11.40 -5.79
N PRO A 56 -6.46 12.24 -4.73
CA PRO A 56 -6.41 13.70 -4.89
C PRO A 56 -5.08 14.15 -5.50
N GLU A 57 -4.00 13.51 -5.08
CA GLU A 57 -2.63 13.76 -5.55
C GLU A 57 -2.42 13.35 -7.02
N SER A 58 -1.32 13.78 -7.63
CA SER A 58 -0.94 13.31 -8.97
C SER A 58 -0.53 11.84 -8.96
N SER A 59 0.12 11.40 -7.88
CA SER A 59 0.50 10.01 -7.63
C SER A 59 0.74 9.73 -6.14
N GLY A 60 0.77 8.45 -5.79
CA GLY A 60 1.20 7.94 -4.50
C GLY A 60 0.83 6.47 -4.31
N SER A 61 1.22 5.91 -3.17
CA SER A 61 1.05 4.50 -2.88
C SER A 61 -0.11 4.24 -1.92
N LEU A 62 -0.81 3.13 -2.10
CA LEU A 62 -1.97 2.74 -1.31
C LEU A 62 -1.82 1.33 -0.75
N TRP A 63 -2.29 1.11 0.48
CA TRP A 63 -2.50 -0.23 1.04
C TRP A 63 -3.77 -0.86 0.47
N THR A 64 -3.68 -2.11 0.01
CA THR A 64 -4.82 -2.84 -0.59
C THR A 64 -4.99 -4.24 0.01
N GLY A 65 -4.41 -4.54 1.17
CA GLY A 65 -4.54 -5.84 1.84
C GLY A 65 -3.76 -6.99 1.21
N LEU A 66 -2.78 -6.69 0.37
CA LEU A 66 -1.89 -7.70 -0.21
C LEU A 66 -0.78 -8.04 0.81
N ARG A 67 -0.70 -9.31 1.24
CA ARG A 67 0.29 -9.80 2.20
C ARG A 67 1.09 -10.95 1.63
N ARG A 68 2.35 -11.07 2.05
CA ARG A 68 3.20 -12.19 1.64
C ARG A 68 2.65 -13.49 2.19
N THR A 69 2.59 -14.52 1.34
CA THR A 69 2.11 -15.83 1.77
C THR A 69 3.03 -16.42 2.83
N LYS A 70 2.47 -17.20 3.76
CA LYS A 70 3.26 -17.84 4.82
C LYS A 70 4.43 -18.68 4.28
N LYS A 71 4.25 -19.29 3.11
CA LYS A 71 5.28 -20.10 2.43
C LYS A 71 6.47 -19.28 1.95
N CYS A 72 6.25 -18.00 1.65
CA CYS A 72 7.25 -17.13 1.04
C CYS A 72 7.86 -16.11 2.00
N ILE A 73 7.40 -16.04 3.26
CA ILE A 73 8.05 -15.25 4.31
C ILE A 73 9.52 -15.67 4.43
N GLY A 74 10.42 -14.69 4.45
CA GLY A 74 11.87 -14.92 4.50
C GLY A 74 12.48 -15.52 3.23
N GLN A 75 11.73 -15.61 2.13
CA GLN A 75 12.20 -16.13 0.85
C GLN A 75 12.28 -15.02 -0.19
N LYS A 76 13.34 -15.01 -0.99
CA LYS A 76 13.40 -14.27 -2.26
C LYS A 76 12.57 -15.00 -3.33
N ILE A 77 12.63 -14.51 -4.56
CA ILE A 77 12.08 -15.24 -5.70
C ILE A 77 12.76 -16.61 -5.83
N THR A 78 11.93 -17.64 -5.91
CA THR A 78 12.31 -19.04 -6.15
C THR A 78 11.35 -19.69 -7.14
N ALA A 79 11.55 -20.96 -7.48
CA ALA A 79 10.58 -21.72 -8.27
C ALA A 79 9.19 -21.82 -7.60
N THR A 80 9.13 -21.64 -6.28
CA THR A 80 7.88 -21.69 -5.50
C THR A 80 7.34 -20.30 -5.19
N CYS A 81 8.21 -19.34 -4.89
CA CYS A 81 7.86 -17.97 -4.55
C CYS A 81 8.12 -17.10 -5.78
N THR A 82 7.08 -16.88 -6.56
CA THR A 82 7.13 -16.15 -7.82
C THR A 82 6.43 -14.80 -7.67
N ASN A 83 6.41 -14.00 -8.73
CA ASN A 83 5.60 -12.77 -8.76
C ASN A 83 4.09 -13.01 -8.64
N LEU A 84 3.61 -14.23 -8.90
CA LEU A 84 2.22 -14.61 -8.72
C LEU A 84 1.99 -15.23 -7.33
N THR A 85 2.89 -16.10 -6.87
CA THR A 85 2.65 -16.95 -5.69
C THR A 85 3.18 -16.40 -4.37
N SER A 86 3.98 -15.33 -4.41
CA SER A 86 4.57 -14.77 -3.18
C SER A 86 3.56 -14.02 -2.32
N PHE A 87 2.45 -13.54 -2.88
CA PHE A 87 1.46 -12.73 -2.16
C PHE A 87 0.04 -13.29 -2.31
N GLU A 88 -0.80 -12.95 -1.34
CA GLU A 88 -2.22 -13.26 -1.31
C GLU A 88 -3.03 -12.09 -0.74
N TRP A 89 -4.30 -12.03 -1.11
CA TRP A 89 -5.25 -11.08 -0.54
C TRP A 89 -5.73 -11.57 0.82
N THR A 90 -5.72 -10.71 1.84
CA THR A 90 -6.08 -11.08 3.21
C THR A 90 -7.58 -11.24 3.45
N ASP A 91 -8.42 -10.69 2.57
CA ASP A 91 -9.87 -10.67 2.73
C ASP A 91 -10.56 -11.96 2.22
N GLY A 92 -9.79 -12.89 1.65
CA GLY A 92 -10.32 -14.13 1.06
C GLY A 92 -11.28 -13.91 -0.11
N SER A 93 -11.35 -12.70 -0.69
CA SER A 93 -12.29 -12.37 -1.77
C SER A 93 -11.91 -13.00 -3.11
N SER A 94 -10.71 -13.57 -3.21
CA SER A 94 -10.26 -14.42 -4.30
C SER A 94 -9.46 -15.62 -3.79
N THR A 95 -9.36 -16.65 -4.62
CA THR A 95 -8.63 -17.90 -4.33
C THR A 95 -7.10 -17.78 -4.37
N GLY A 96 -6.56 -16.55 -4.38
CA GLY A 96 -5.11 -16.31 -4.37
C GLY A 96 -4.56 -15.87 -5.72
N THR A 97 -3.34 -15.31 -5.65
CA THR A 97 -2.35 -14.98 -6.69
C THR A 97 -2.75 -14.14 -7.91
N ASP A 98 -4.04 -14.08 -8.24
CA ASP A 98 -4.50 -13.53 -9.49
C ASP A 98 -4.90 -12.06 -9.31
N GLY A 99 -4.37 -11.20 -10.19
CA GLY A 99 -4.83 -9.82 -10.35
C GLY A 99 -4.01 -8.75 -9.62
N PHE A 100 -2.74 -9.02 -9.35
CA PHE A 100 -1.77 -7.98 -9.03
C PHE A 100 -0.59 -8.07 -10.01
N VAL A 101 -0.17 -6.92 -10.51
CA VAL A 101 1.01 -6.77 -11.37
C VAL A 101 2.09 -6.14 -10.52
N PHE A 102 3.23 -6.78 -10.36
CA PHE A 102 4.37 -6.18 -9.67
C PHE A 102 5.23 -5.36 -10.63
N GLN A 103 5.94 -4.37 -10.10
CA GLN A 103 7.02 -3.68 -10.81
C GLN A 103 8.03 -4.70 -11.34
N ALA A 104 8.80 -4.32 -12.35
CA ALA A 104 9.88 -5.17 -12.87
C ALA A 104 10.87 -5.54 -11.74
N GLY A 105 11.12 -6.84 -11.59
CA GLY A 105 11.99 -7.38 -10.54
C GLY A 105 11.29 -7.63 -9.19
N GLN A 106 10.03 -7.24 -9.03
CA GLN A 106 9.29 -7.40 -7.78
C GLN A 106 8.32 -8.60 -7.83
N PRO A 107 7.95 -9.20 -6.68
CA PRO A 107 8.42 -8.92 -5.33
C PRO A 107 9.75 -9.63 -5.01
N ASP A 108 10.83 -8.89 -4.74
CA ASP A 108 12.18 -9.46 -4.58
C ASP A 108 12.52 -9.91 -3.17
N ASN A 109 11.78 -9.45 -2.17
CA ASN A 109 12.08 -9.61 -0.75
C ASN A 109 13.55 -9.33 -0.43
N LYS A 110 14.08 -8.21 -0.94
CA LYS A 110 15.49 -7.80 -0.89
C LYS A 110 16.19 -8.10 0.44
N ASN A 111 15.56 -7.73 1.56
CA ASN A 111 16.08 -7.87 2.93
C ASN A 111 15.44 -9.02 3.72
N LEU A 112 14.64 -9.87 3.06
CA LEU A 112 13.90 -11.00 3.66
C LEU A 112 12.79 -10.61 4.66
N ASP A 113 12.42 -9.33 4.73
CA ASP A 113 11.44 -8.76 5.67
C ASP A 113 10.29 -7.99 5.00
N GLN A 114 10.20 -7.99 3.67
CA GLN A 114 9.19 -7.24 2.92
C GLN A 114 7.89 -8.04 2.79
N ASN A 115 7.13 -8.14 3.87
CA ASN A 115 5.93 -8.98 3.96
C ASN A 115 4.62 -8.30 3.53
N CYS A 116 4.70 -7.03 3.10
CA CYS A 116 3.58 -6.23 2.63
C CYS A 116 3.83 -5.71 1.22
N ALA A 117 2.79 -5.19 0.56
CA ALA A 117 2.93 -4.60 -0.76
C ALA A 117 2.09 -3.33 -0.90
N LEU A 118 2.65 -2.37 -1.63
CA LEU A 118 2.04 -1.07 -1.91
C LEU A 118 1.59 -1.00 -3.36
N PHE A 119 0.34 -0.58 -3.59
CA PHE A 119 -0.18 -0.30 -4.92
C PHE A 119 0.17 1.13 -5.34
N LEU A 120 0.89 1.31 -6.44
CA LEU A 120 1.18 2.63 -6.97
C LEU A 120 0.00 3.18 -7.78
N ALA A 121 -0.69 4.15 -7.21
CA ALA A 121 -1.71 4.93 -7.89
C ALA A 121 -1.10 6.17 -8.54
N SER A 122 -1.34 6.38 -9.84
CA SER A 122 -0.88 7.55 -10.58
C SER A 122 -1.87 7.90 -11.70
N LYS A 123 -2.02 9.20 -11.95
CA LYS A 123 -2.80 9.73 -13.10
C LYS A 123 -2.04 9.62 -14.43
N THR A 124 -0.73 9.36 -14.38
CA THR A 124 0.12 9.10 -15.55
C THR A 124 0.58 7.63 -15.58
N PRO A 125 0.93 7.07 -16.75
CA PRO A 125 1.38 5.67 -16.86
C PRO A 125 2.63 5.34 -16.03
N THR A 126 3.48 6.32 -15.79
CA THR A 126 4.72 6.17 -15.03
C THR A 126 5.00 7.37 -14.14
N VAL A 127 5.71 7.14 -13.04
CA VAL A 127 6.32 8.19 -12.20
C VAL A 127 7.82 7.98 -12.10
N VAL A 128 8.57 9.07 -11.98
CA VAL A 128 10.00 9.03 -11.67
C VAL A 128 10.15 9.29 -10.18
N ALA A 129 10.74 8.35 -9.45
CA ALA A 129 11.06 8.51 -8.03
C ALA A 129 12.49 8.01 -7.79
N ASN A 130 13.23 8.68 -6.92
CA ASN A 130 14.68 8.51 -6.80
C ASN A 130 15.38 8.60 -8.17
N LYS A 131 15.97 7.49 -8.62
CA LYS A 131 16.66 7.31 -9.92
C LYS A 131 15.98 6.24 -10.80
N GLY A 132 14.72 5.91 -10.52
CA GLY A 132 13.98 4.82 -11.18
C GLY A 132 12.66 5.28 -11.80
N THR A 133 12.18 4.50 -12.78
CA THR A 133 10.84 4.64 -13.38
C THR A 133 9.93 3.56 -12.80
N TYR A 134 8.76 3.98 -12.31
CA TYR A 134 7.76 3.11 -11.71
C TYR A 134 6.47 3.19 -12.50
N TYR A 135 5.84 2.03 -12.74
CA TYR A 135 4.63 1.94 -13.54
C TYR A 135 3.40 2.07 -12.66
N ALA A 136 2.43 2.86 -13.10
CA ALA A 136 1.14 2.96 -12.44
C ALA A 136 0.42 1.62 -12.43
N ALA A 137 -0.53 1.47 -11.52
CA ALA A 137 -1.34 0.27 -11.38
C ALA A 137 -0.52 -1.03 -11.16
N SER A 138 0.60 -0.91 -10.43
CA SER A 138 1.44 -2.05 -10.09
C SER A 138 1.98 -1.96 -8.65
N TYR A 139 2.44 -3.10 -8.17
CA TYR A 139 2.85 -3.33 -6.78
C TYR A 139 4.36 -3.35 -6.61
N GLU A 140 4.82 -2.92 -5.45
CA GLU A 140 6.18 -3.18 -4.94
C GLU A 140 6.06 -3.76 -3.53
N ASP A 141 6.88 -4.75 -3.20
CA ASP A 141 6.92 -5.27 -1.83
C ASP A 141 7.67 -4.31 -0.90
N THR A 142 7.28 -4.29 0.35
CA THR A 142 7.85 -3.42 1.38
C THR A 142 7.72 -4.08 2.74
N GLY A 143 8.46 -3.58 3.72
CA GLY A 143 8.17 -3.85 5.12
C GLY A 143 6.73 -3.44 5.46
N CYS A 144 6.17 -4.09 6.46
CA CYS A 144 4.82 -3.80 6.96
C CYS A 144 4.80 -2.60 7.92
N GLU A 145 5.75 -1.68 7.77
CA GLU A 145 5.83 -0.45 8.54
C GLU A 145 6.27 0.66 7.61
N VAL A 146 5.75 1.85 7.82
CA VAL A 146 6.19 3.05 7.12
C VAL A 146 7.59 3.43 7.61
N GLY A 147 8.55 3.38 6.68
CA GLY A 147 9.91 3.88 6.89
C GLY A 147 9.97 5.41 6.89
N GLU A 148 11.17 5.96 6.99
CA GLU A 148 11.35 7.42 6.91
C GLU A 148 11.03 7.96 5.51
N PHE A 149 10.31 9.08 5.46
CA PHE A 149 10.01 9.79 4.22
C PHE A 149 11.24 10.58 3.77
N SER A 150 11.72 10.31 2.56
CA SER A 150 12.68 11.18 1.88
C SER A 150 12.02 11.87 0.69
N GLU A 151 12.48 13.09 0.36
CA GLU A 151 11.96 13.87 -0.76
C GLU A 151 12.04 13.11 -2.09
N ALA A 152 13.06 12.28 -2.24
CA ALA A 152 13.29 11.50 -3.44
C ALA A 152 12.18 10.44 -3.68
N HIS A 153 11.43 10.05 -2.63
CA HIS A 153 10.31 9.13 -2.69
C HIS A 153 8.93 9.79 -2.79
N LEU A 154 8.84 11.12 -2.84
CA LEU A 154 7.56 11.86 -2.81
C LEU A 154 6.51 11.36 -3.83
N PRO A 155 6.86 11.04 -5.09
CA PRO A 155 5.88 10.54 -6.07
C PRO A 155 5.26 9.18 -5.70
N ARG A 156 5.86 8.47 -4.75
CA ARG A 156 5.45 7.16 -4.25
C ARG A 156 5.04 7.18 -2.78
N LYS A 157 4.90 8.36 -2.16
CA LYS A 157 4.51 8.50 -0.75
C LYS A 157 3.24 7.69 -0.45
N ILE A 158 3.15 7.11 0.74
CA ILE A 158 1.95 6.39 1.16
C ILE A 158 0.85 7.43 1.42
N LEU A 159 -0.30 7.25 0.76
CA LEU A 159 -1.45 8.15 0.85
C LEU A 159 -2.51 7.66 1.83
N GLY A 160 -2.50 6.36 2.14
CA GLY A 160 -3.50 5.70 2.98
C GLY A 160 -3.78 4.29 2.46
N HIS A 161 -5.02 3.86 2.62
CA HIS A 161 -5.47 2.52 2.26
C HIS A 161 -6.74 2.55 1.41
N VAL A 162 -7.11 1.38 0.91
CA VAL A 162 -8.29 1.19 0.06
C VAL A 162 -9.13 0.07 0.62
N CYS A 163 -10.35 0.42 1.01
CA CYS A 163 -11.39 -0.52 1.36
C CYS A 163 -12.52 -0.54 0.31
N GLY A 164 -13.20 -1.68 0.21
CA GLY A 164 -14.30 -1.93 -0.70
C GLY A 164 -15.17 -3.08 -0.22
N LYS A 165 -16.43 -3.08 -0.66
CA LYS A 165 -17.40 -4.13 -0.35
C LYS A 165 -17.68 -4.94 -1.59
N LYS A 166 -17.81 -6.26 -1.43
CA LYS A 166 -18.26 -7.15 -2.50
C LYS A 166 -19.62 -6.66 -2.99
N ALA A 167 -19.77 -6.47 -4.31
CA ALA A 167 -21.04 -6.06 -4.88
C ALA A 167 -22.15 -7.06 -4.49
N SER A 168 -23.24 -6.56 -3.91
CA SER A 168 -24.48 -7.33 -3.72
C SER A 168 -25.16 -7.48 -5.08
N LYS A 169 -25.60 -8.70 -5.39
CA LYS A 169 -26.47 -8.96 -6.55
C LYS A 169 -27.89 -8.48 -6.28
#